data_AF-A0AAD7TE01-F1
#
_entry.id   AF-A0AAD7TE01-F1
#
_cell.length_a   1.000
_cell.length_b   1.000
_cell.length_c   1.000
_cell.angle_alpha   90.00
_cell.angle_beta   90.00
_cell.angle_gamma   90.00
#
_symmetry.space_group_name_H-M   'P 1'
#
loop_
_entity.id
_entity.type
_entity.pdbx_description
1 polymer ?
#
loop_
_entity_poly.entity_id
_entity_poly.type
_entity_poly.pdbx_seq_one_letter_code
_entity_poly.pdbx_strand_id
1 'polypeptide(L)'
;MTTQNDTNRQGAERDLTIHQRNLVDTCFEENQYEAAISVLDEMRSSKYKPFPPHIRQLIYIALYPPATEEELDEEAMKLEPGSPSKLLSRRQKTSLAPSPKAISAATDLLMKFARTNAPGSLARAIPSYPEDPNIPTEIGAEHADSHIAIEALRIGRARCCWEIIKEGFIRRDGGKTASSPRKPRTRKTTRQTSDDDEDEGDEMPAPVSEHAWGVLGWLLTVFERDEAEVEQSGRIRYSPLLLSQLPPSRPASSPRWDVKLPVDVVFYALEQESESRRSLGVRLLTL
;
A
#
# COMPACT_ATOMS: atom_id res chain seq x y z
N MET A 1 25.18 -47.55 -3.72
CA MET A 1 25.11 -46.14 -4.16
C MET A 1 23.66 -45.83 -4.44
N THR A 2 22.97 -45.29 -3.44
CA THR A 2 21.53 -44.99 -3.52
C THR A 2 21.41 -43.48 -3.34
N THR A 3 21.35 -42.75 -4.45
CA THR A 3 21.05 -41.32 -4.44
C THR A 3 19.59 -41.15 -4.09
N GLN A 4 19.32 -40.72 -2.86
CA GLN A 4 18.04 -40.24 -2.41
C GLN A 4 17.69 -38.95 -3.15
N ASN A 5 16.60 -39.00 -3.90
CA ASN A 5 15.90 -37.84 -4.46
C ASN A 5 15.32 -36.99 -3.31
N ASP A 6 16.07 -36.00 -2.84
CA ASP A 6 15.59 -34.94 -1.94
C ASP A 6 15.08 -33.71 -2.74
N THR A 7 14.18 -33.97 -3.69
CA THR A 7 13.58 -32.93 -4.55
C THR A 7 12.07 -33.11 -4.61
N ASN A 8 11.36 -33.19 -3.48
CA ASN A 8 9.91 -32.90 -3.48
C ASN A 8 9.26 -32.67 -2.12
N ARG A 9 9.63 -31.61 -1.40
CA ARG A 9 8.76 -31.03 -0.36
C ARG A 9 8.81 -29.51 -0.44
N GLN A 10 8.05 -28.94 -1.37
CA GLN A 10 7.53 -27.57 -1.19
C GLN A 10 6.66 -27.59 0.07
N GLY A 11 7.29 -27.42 1.22
CA GLY A 11 6.59 -27.30 2.49
C GLY A 11 5.75 -26.03 2.42
N ALA A 12 4.44 -26.18 2.54
CA ALA A 12 3.54 -25.04 2.66
C ALA A 12 4.11 -24.04 3.69
N GLU A 13 4.18 -22.77 3.31
CA GLU A 13 4.70 -21.73 4.19
C GLU A 13 3.94 -21.76 5.53
N ARG A 14 4.68 -21.71 6.63
CA ARG A 14 4.15 -21.76 8.00
C ARG A 14 3.86 -20.35 8.50
N ASP A 15 2.83 -20.18 9.33
CA ASP A 15 2.61 -18.88 9.94
C ASP A 15 3.71 -18.53 10.94
N LEU A 16 4.04 -17.23 11.03
CA LEU A 16 4.92 -16.71 12.07
C LEU A 16 4.34 -16.99 13.45
N THR A 17 5.22 -17.35 14.38
CA THR A 17 4.85 -17.53 15.80
C THR A 17 4.43 -16.19 16.42
N ILE A 18 3.65 -16.23 17.50
CA ILE A 18 3.24 -15.01 18.22
C ILE A 18 4.47 -14.21 18.69
N HIS A 19 5.50 -14.89 19.20
CA HIS A 19 6.73 -14.23 19.65
C HIS A 19 7.44 -13.46 18.53
N GLN A 20 7.54 -14.07 17.35
CA GLN A 20 8.08 -13.44 16.15
C GLN A 20 7.28 -12.20 15.74
N ARG A 21 5.95 -12.26 15.83
CA ARG A 21 5.09 -11.11 15.51
C ARG A 21 5.30 -9.98 16.52
N ASN A 22 5.24 -10.31 17.81
CA ASN A 22 5.40 -9.35 18.90
C ASN A 22 6.74 -8.60 18.84
N LEU A 23 7.82 -9.24 18.39
CA LEU A 23 9.12 -8.57 18.24
C LEU A 23 9.05 -7.38 17.27
N VAL A 24 8.32 -7.56 16.16
CA VAL A 24 8.10 -6.52 15.16
C VAL A 24 7.08 -5.49 15.68
N ASP A 25 6.00 -5.96 16.32
CA ASP A 25 4.95 -5.09 16.86
C ASP A 25 5.50 -4.11 17.89
N THR A 26 6.36 -4.56 18.82
CA THR A 26 7.03 -3.69 19.80
C THR A 26 7.87 -2.61 19.13
N CYS A 27 8.62 -2.93 18.06
CA CYS A 27 9.38 -1.92 17.32
C CYS A 27 8.46 -0.88 16.68
N PHE A 28 7.31 -1.30 16.13
CA PHE A 28 6.32 -0.40 15.55
C PHE A 28 5.58 0.45 16.61
N GLU A 29 5.27 -0.10 17.77
CA GLU A 29 4.68 0.62 18.92
C GLU A 29 5.61 1.72 19.44
N GLU A 30 6.92 1.45 19.45
CA GLU A 30 7.96 2.42 19.82
C GLU A 30 8.32 3.40 18.69
N ASN A 31 7.66 3.33 17.53
CA ASN A 31 7.94 4.12 16.32
C ASN A 31 9.36 3.96 15.78
N GLN A 32 10.01 2.83 16.05
CA GLN A 32 11.31 2.47 15.51
C GLN A 32 11.14 1.75 14.16
N TYR A 33 10.66 2.49 13.16
CA TYR A 33 10.30 1.92 11.85
C TYR A 33 11.47 1.18 11.19
N GLU A 34 12.68 1.73 11.20
CA GLU A 34 13.86 1.08 10.63
C GLU A 34 14.21 -0.21 11.35
N ALA A 35 14.10 -0.24 12.69
CA ALA A 35 14.36 -1.44 13.47
C ALA A 35 13.31 -2.52 13.16
N ALA A 36 12.02 -2.16 13.09
CA ALA A 36 10.95 -3.07 12.72
C ALA A 36 11.18 -3.67 11.31
N ILE A 37 11.57 -2.85 10.35
CA ILE A 37 11.90 -3.27 8.98
C ILE A 37 13.11 -4.22 8.98
N SER A 38 14.18 -3.91 9.74
CA SER A 38 15.34 -4.78 9.86
C SER A 38 14.99 -6.16 10.45
N VAL A 39 14.21 -6.19 11.54
CA VAL A 39 13.73 -7.43 12.15
C VAL A 39 12.89 -8.24 11.15
N LEU A 40 12.00 -7.59 10.41
CA LEU A 40 11.21 -8.26 9.37
C LEU A 40 12.09 -8.85 8.25
N ASP A 41 13.16 -8.17 7.84
CA ASP A 41 14.09 -8.69 6.82
C ASP A 41 14.88 -9.89 7.35
N GLU A 42 15.28 -9.89 8.62
CA GLU A 42 15.93 -11.04 9.27
C GLU A 42 14.99 -12.25 9.39
N MET A 43 13.70 -12.01 9.63
CA MET A 43 12.69 -13.06 9.75
C MET A 43 12.18 -13.57 8.40
N ARG A 44 12.41 -12.83 7.31
CA ARG A 44 11.97 -13.18 5.96
C ARG A 44 12.58 -14.51 5.51
N SER A 45 11.72 -15.44 5.10
CA SER A 45 12.13 -16.75 4.61
C SER A 45 11.04 -17.35 3.74
N SER A 46 11.41 -18.16 2.76
CA SER A 46 10.46 -18.94 1.95
C SER A 46 9.72 -20.02 2.74
N LYS A 47 10.10 -20.25 4.02
CA LYS A 47 9.44 -21.20 4.91
C LYS A 47 8.31 -20.58 5.73
N TYR A 48 8.29 -19.25 5.87
CA TYR A 48 7.36 -18.55 6.75
C TYR A 48 6.52 -17.55 5.96
N LYS A 49 5.21 -17.59 6.20
CA LYS A 49 4.25 -16.64 5.66
C LYS A 49 4.46 -15.29 6.31
N PRO A 50 4.61 -14.20 5.55
CA PRO A 50 4.58 -12.87 6.13
C PRO A 50 3.21 -12.62 6.78
N PHE A 51 3.23 -11.93 7.92
CA PHE A 51 2.02 -11.56 8.63
C PHE A 51 1.35 -10.38 7.90
N PRO A 52 0.08 -10.50 7.45
CA PRO A 52 -0.54 -9.48 6.60
C PRO A 52 -0.55 -8.05 7.18
N PRO A 53 -0.80 -7.83 8.49
CA PRO A 53 -0.68 -6.51 9.10
C PRO A 53 0.70 -5.87 8.93
N HIS A 54 1.78 -6.63 9.09
CA HIS A 54 3.16 -6.12 8.90
C HIS A 54 3.41 -5.71 7.46
N ILE A 55 2.93 -6.50 6.48
CA ILE A 55 3.04 -6.12 5.08
C ILE A 55 2.21 -4.86 4.78
N ARG A 56 1.01 -4.71 5.36
CA ARG A 56 0.23 -3.46 5.22
C ARG A 56 0.96 -2.26 5.81
N GLN A 57 1.60 -2.40 6.96
CA GLN A 57 2.42 -1.33 7.55
C GLN A 57 3.61 -0.98 6.65
N LEU A 58 4.30 -1.97 6.05
CA LEU A 58 5.36 -1.71 5.07
C LEU A 58 4.84 -0.97 3.84
N ILE A 59 3.69 -1.36 3.30
CA ILE A 59 3.05 -0.66 2.17
C ILE A 59 2.72 0.78 2.57
N TYR A 60 2.16 0.99 3.76
CA TYR A 60 1.85 2.33 4.26
C TYR A 60 3.12 3.19 4.37
N ILE A 61 4.18 2.65 4.95
CA ILE A 61 5.48 3.33 5.08
C ILE A 61 6.04 3.67 3.70
N ALA A 62 6.02 2.73 2.75
CA ALA A 62 6.52 2.95 1.39
C ALA A 62 5.70 3.99 0.61
N LEU A 63 4.40 4.11 0.89
CA LEU A 63 3.50 5.11 0.31
C LEU A 63 3.53 6.45 1.06
N TYR A 64 4.32 6.62 2.11
CA TYR A 64 4.30 7.86 2.88
C TYR A 64 5.01 8.99 2.12
N PRO A 65 4.35 10.15 1.88
CA PRO A 65 4.99 11.26 1.16
C PRO A 65 6.21 11.79 1.93
N PRO A 66 7.37 12.04 1.29
CA PRO A 66 8.49 12.72 1.94
C PRO A 66 8.11 14.16 2.32
N ALA A 67 8.84 14.76 3.26
CA ALA A 67 8.63 16.17 3.62
C ALA A 67 9.10 17.07 2.46
N THR A 68 8.35 18.12 2.15
CA THR A 68 8.80 19.13 1.17
C THR A 68 9.82 20.08 1.80
N GLU A 69 10.65 20.74 0.99
CA GLU A 69 11.59 21.75 1.48
C GLU A 69 10.86 22.88 2.22
N GLU A 70 9.69 23.31 1.71
CA GLU A 70 8.82 24.29 2.36
C GLU A 70 8.33 23.83 3.74
N GLU A 71 7.93 22.56 3.87
CA GLU A 71 7.54 21.98 5.16
C GLU A 71 8.71 21.94 6.14
N LEU A 72 9.91 21.59 5.66
CA LEU A 72 11.14 21.58 6.46
C LEU A 72 11.54 22.99 6.90
N ASP A 73 11.38 23.98 6.04
CA ASP A 73 11.67 25.39 6.32
C ASP A 73 10.64 25.99 7.28
N GLU A 74 9.35 25.72 7.09
CA GLU A 74 8.31 26.08 8.07
C GLU A 74 8.58 25.42 9.41
N GLU A 75 9.02 24.17 9.40
CA GLU A 75 9.42 23.47 10.60
C GLU A 75 10.61 24.20 11.24
N ALA A 76 11.67 24.50 10.49
CA ALA A 76 12.81 25.24 10.98
C ALA A 76 12.44 26.63 11.55
N MET A 77 11.57 27.39 10.89
CA MET A 77 11.10 28.71 11.35
C MET A 77 10.25 28.62 12.61
N LYS A 78 9.46 27.56 12.79
CA LYS A 78 8.69 27.32 14.03
C LYS A 78 9.58 26.93 15.22
N LEU A 79 10.89 26.71 15.04
CA LEU A 79 11.86 26.36 16.12
C LEU A 79 12.33 27.57 16.94
N GLU A 80 11.71 28.74 16.81
CA GLU A 80 11.93 29.84 17.75
C GLU A 80 11.76 29.36 19.21
N PRO A 81 12.56 29.89 20.17
CA PRO A 81 12.71 29.35 21.53
C PRO A 81 11.45 29.59 22.38
N GLY A 82 10.38 28.89 22.06
CA GLY A 82 9.16 28.81 22.84
C GLY A 82 9.27 27.79 23.95
N SER A 83 8.58 28.08 25.06
CA SER A 83 8.50 27.29 26.31
C SER A 83 8.71 25.76 26.16
N PRO A 84 9.52 25.13 27.03
CA PRO A 84 9.92 23.70 26.95
C PRO A 84 8.78 22.71 26.72
N SER A 85 7.57 23.02 27.22
CA SER A 85 6.39 22.18 27.05
C SER A 85 5.92 22.06 25.59
N LYS A 86 6.16 23.08 24.74
CA LYS A 86 5.80 23.04 23.31
C LYS A 86 6.81 22.25 22.48
N LEU A 87 8.07 22.16 22.92
CA LEU A 87 9.12 21.38 22.27
C LEU A 87 8.88 19.87 22.43
N LEU A 88 8.40 19.43 23.60
CA LEU A 88 8.12 18.02 23.87
C LEU A 88 6.96 17.47 23.03
N SER A 89 5.83 18.19 22.96
CA SER A 89 4.68 17.75 22.14
C SER A 89 4.99 17.72 20.64
N ARG A 90 5.91 18.57 20.16
CA ARG A 90 6.31 18.61 18.75
C ARG A 90 7.27 17.48 18.38
N ARG A 91 8.23 17.16 19.25
CA ARG A 91 9.16 16.02 19.07
C ARG A 91 8.41 14.68 19.02
N GLN A 92 7.28 14.58 19.73
CA GLN A 92 6.41 13.40 19.64
C GLN A 92 5.70 13.29 18.29
N LYS A 93 5.28 14.40 17.66
CA LYS A 93 4.63 14.37 16.33
C LYS A 93 5.59 14.01 15.20
N THR A 94 6.82 14.55 15.20
CA THR A 94 7.84 14.19 14.19
C THR A 94 8.27 12.74 14.30
N SER A 95 8.17 12.14 15.50
CA SER A 95 8.51 10.73 15.73
C SER A 95 7.51 9.75 15.10
N LEU A 96 6.31 10.18 14.73
CA LEU A 96 5.26 9.30 14.17
C LEU A 96 5.30 9.23 12.64
N ALA A 97 6.04 10.12 11.99
CA ALA A 97 6.17 10.12 10.53
C ALA A 97 7.32 9.20 10.11
N PRO A 98 7.11 8.29 9.13
CA PRO A 98 8.20 7.52 8.56
C PRO A 98 9.33 8.41 8.02
N SER A 99 10.57 8.08 8.39
CA SER A 99 11.75 8.76 7.87
C SER A 99 11.99 8.39 6.40
N PRO A 100 12.71 9.21 5.61
CA PRO A 100 13.12 8.84 4.25
C PRO A 100 13.86 7.50 4.19
N LYS A 101 14.67 7.20 5.22
CA LYS A 101 15.37 5.93 5.35
C LYS A 101 14.38 4.78 5.53
N ALA A 102 13.39 4.92 6.41
CA ALA A 102 12.35 3.91 6.59
C ALA A 102 11.52 3.69 5.32
N ILE A 103 11.16 4.75 4.59
CA ILE A 103 10.43 4.68 3.31
C ILE A 103 11.22 3.85 2.28
N SER A 104 12.51 4.15 2.09
CA SER A 104 13.38 3.41 1.17
C SER A 104 13.55 1.94 1.60
N ALA A 105 13.81 1.70 2.88
CA ALA A 105 14.01 0.36 3.42
C ALA A 105 12.74 -0.51 3.34
N ALA A 106 11.55 0.08 3.53
CA ALA A 106 10.28 -0.61 3.37
C ALA A 106 10.04 -1.01 1.91
N THR A 107 10.33 -0.11 0.96
CA THR A 107 10.22 -0.40 -0.48
C THR A 107 11.15 -1.54 -0.90
N ASP A 108 12.41 -1.50 -0.44
CA ASP A 108 13.38 -2.56 -0.69
C ASP A 108 12.93 -3.89 -0.09
N LEU A 109 12.43 -3.87 1.15
CA LEU A 109 11.97 -5.07 1.84
C LEU A 109 10.73 -5.68 1.17
N LEU A 110 9.78 -4.86 0.70
CA LEU A 110 8.64 -5.34 -0.10
C LEU A 110 9.13 -6.10 -1.34
N MET A 111 10.10 -5.55 -2.07
CA MET A 111 10.71 -6.23 -3.22
C MET A 111 11.43 -7.53 -2.83
N LYS A 112 12.12 -7.57 -1.68
CA LYS A 112 12.73 -8.81 -1.17
C LYS A 112 11.67 -9.86 -0.82
N PHE A 113 10.56 -9.46 -0.19
CA PHE A 113 9.42 -10.35 0.07
C PHE A 113 8.83 -10.90 -1.23
N ALA A 114 8.62 -10.03 -2.24
CA ALA A 114 8.15 -10.44 -3.56
C ALA A 114 9.09 -11.46 -4.24
N ARG A 115 10.38 -11.54 -3.90
CA ARG A 115 11.31 -12.56 -4.42
C ARG A 115 11.37 -13.84 -3.59
N THR A 116 10.95 -13.78 -2.33
CA THR A 116 11.20 -14.85 -1.35
C THR A 116 9.96 -15.66 -1.03
N ASN A 117 8.80 -15.01 -0.99
CA ASN A 117 7.55 -15.60 -0.52
C ASN A 117 6.58 -15.87 -1.66
N ALA A 118 5.61 -16.74 -1.42
CA ALA A 118 4.57 -17.03 -2.39
C ALA A 118 3.69 -15.79 -2.65
N PRO A 119 3.32 -15.49 -3.91
CA PRO A 119 2.46 -14.36 -4.26
C PRO A 119 1.15 -14.34 -3.47
N GLY A 120 0.49 -15.51 -3.34
CA GLY A 120 -0.76 -15.63 -2.58
C GLY A 120 -0.62 -15.27 -1.10
N SER A 121 0.54 -15.49 -0.49
CA SER A 121 0.77 -15.12 0.91
C SER A 121 0.91 -13.61 1.11
N LEU A 122 1.48 -12.91 0.13
CA LEU A 122 1.59 -11.45 0.09
C LEU A 122 0.24 -10.80 -0.25
N ALA A 123 -0.53 -11.41 -1.15
CA ALA A 123 -1.83 -10.92 -1.58
C ALA A 123 -2.83 -10.76 -0.43
N ARG A 124 -2.70 -11.56 0.65
CA ARG A 124 -3.52 -11.43 1.88
C ARG A 124 -3.39 -10.06 2.56
N ALA A 125 -2.33 -9.30 2.27
CA ALA A 125 -2.14 -7.96 2.79
C ALA A 125 -2.76 -6.87 1.91
N ILE A 126 -3.08 -7.20 0.66
CA ILE A 126 -3.58 -6.26 -0.35
C ILE A 126 -5.11 -6.30 -0.32
N PRO A 127 -5.81 -5.16 -0.52
CA PRO A 127 -7.25 -5.18 -0.77
C PRO A 127 -7.60 -6.02 -2.01
N SER A 128 -8.76 -6.67 -2.00
CA SER A 128 -9.31 -7.35 -3.17
C SER A 128 -10.84 -7.30 -3.13
N TYR A 129 -11.48 -7.46 -4.29
CA TYR A 129 -12.92 -7.60 -4.32
C TYR A 129 -13.33 -8.92 -3.66
N PRO A 130 -14.34 -8.92 -2.76
CA PRO A 130 -14.80 -10.14 -2.15
C PRO A 130 -15.41 -11.05 -3.23
N GLU A 131 -15.06 -12.34 -3.21
CA GLU A 131 -15.67 -13.35 -4.09
C GLU A 131 -17.17 -13.51 -3.82
N ASP A 132 -17.59 -13.33 -2.56
CA ASP A 132 -18.99 -13.29 -2.14
C ASP A 132 -19.28 -11.98 -1.39
N PRO A 133 -20.16 -11.11 -1.92
CA PRO A 133 -20.52 -9.85 -1.26
C PRO A 133 -21.26 -10.06 0.08
N ASN A 134 -21.75 -11.27 0.36
CA ASN A 134 -22.46 -11.60 1.59
C ASN A 134 -21.54 -12.04 2.73
N ILE A 135 -20.26 -12.32 2.44
CA ILE A 135 -19.27 -12.67 3.46
C ILE A 135 -18.55 -11.37 3.85
N PRO A 136 -18.74 -10.87 5.09
CA PRO A 136 -17.96 -9.75 5.57
C PRO A 136 -16.47 -10.12 5.50
N THR A 137 -15.68 -9.33 4.77
CA THR A 137 -14.23 -9.44 4.85
C THR A 137 -13.82 -9.02 6.24
N GLU A 138 -13.55 -9.98 7.12
CA GLU A 138 -12.97 -9.73 8.44
C GLU A 138 -11.54 -9.22 8.26
N ILE A 139 -11.39 -7.92 8.00
CA ILE A 139 -10.13 -7.24 8.20
C ILE A 139 -9.97 -7.22 9.72
N GLY A 140 -9.28 -8.25 10.23
CA GLY A 140 -9.11 -8.49 11.67
C GLY A 140 -8.88 -7.18 12.40
N ALA A 141 -9.89 -6.77 13.18
CA ALA A 141 -9.81 -5.67 14.13
C ALA A 141 -8.99 -6.11 15.36
N GLU A 142 -7.92 -6.86 15.13
CA GLU A 142 -6.94 -7.20 16.16
C GLU A 142 -6.31 -5.87 16.59
N HIS A 143 -6.25 -5.68 17.90
CA HIS A 143 -5.88 -4.45 18.59
C HIS A 143 -4.63 -3.80 17.97
N ALA A 144 -4.87 -2.84 17.06
CA ALA A 144 -3.83 -2.08 16.41
C ALA A 144 -3.32 -1.04 17.40
N ASP A 145 -2.33 -1.43 18.20
CA ASP A 145 -1.85 -0.61 19.32
C ASP A 145 -0.83 0.45 18.88
N SER A 146 -0.17 0.26 17.72
CA SER A 146 0.75 1.24 17.14
C SER A 146 0.06 2.21 16.17
N HIS A 147 0.52 3.46 16.14
CA HIS A 147 0.04 4.50 15.21
C HIS A 147 0.07 4.01 13.76
N ILE A 148 1.17 3.39 13.36
CA ILE A 148 1.36 2.87 12.00
C ILE A 148 0.43 1.70 11.68
N ALA A 149 0.09 0.84 12.66
CA ALA A 149 -0.90 -0.22 12.47
C ALA A 149 -2.28 0.37 12.19
N ILE A 150 -2.71 1.35 12.98
CA ILE A 150 -4.00 2.03 12.82
C ILE A 150 -4.09 2.67 11.43
N GLU A 151 -3.05 3.40 11.06
CA GLU A 151 -3.00 4.09 9.77
C GLU A 151 -3.01 3.11 8.60
N ALA A 152 -2.25 2.02 8.68
CA ALA A 152 -2.19 0.97 7.66
C ALA A 152 -3.52 0.21 7.46
N LEU A 153 -4.47 0.26 8.40
CA LEU A 153 -5.80 -0.34 8.21
C LEU A 153 -6.55 0.30 7.03
N ARG A 154 -6.23 1.54 6.64
CA ARG A 154 -6.83 2.18 5.46
C ARG A 154 -6.57 1.42 4.17
N ILE A 155 -5.40 0.76 4.06
CA ILE A 155 -5.04 -0.08 2.90
C ILE A 155 -6.00 -1.26 2.80
N GLY A 156 -6.28 -1.93 3.93
CA GLY A 156 -7.23 -3.03 3.96
C GLY A 156 -8.66 -2.62 3.61
N ARG A 157 -9.03 -1.35 3.85
CA ARG A 157 -10.38 -0.80 3.58
C ARG A 157 -10.57 -0.32 2.13
N ALA A 158 -9.50 -0.23 1.35
CA ALA A 158 -9.59 0.06 -0.07
C ALA A 158 -10.24 -1.13 -0.80
N ARG A 159 -10.82 -0.88 -1.98
CA ARG A 159 -11.50 -1.92 -2.76
C ARG A 159 -10.54 -2.81 -3.54
N CYS A 160 -9.45 -2.21 -4.01
CA CYS A 160 -8.42 -2.87 -4.80
C CYS A 160 -7.10 -2.11 -4.69
N CYS A 161 -6.01 -2.74 -5.13
CA CYS A 161 -4.67 -2.16 -5.08
C CYS A 161 -4.52 -0.87 -5.90
N TRP A 162 -5.36 -0.67 -6.92
CA TRP A 162 -5.33 0.54 -7.74
C TRP A 162 -5.76 1.79 -6.95
N GLU A 163 -6.60 1.64 -5.93
CA GLU A 163 -7.02 2.77 -5.09
C GLU A 163 -5.90 3.23 -4.14
N ILE A 164 -5.03 2.31 -3.70
CA ILE A 164 -4.00 2.62 -2.70
C ILE A 164 -2.79 3.36 -3.28
N ILE A 165 -2.55 3.22 -4.59
CA ILE A 165 -1.46 3.90 -5.29
C ILE A 165 -1.87 5.27 -5.85
N LYS A 166 -3.17 5.59 -5.81
CA LYS A 166 -3.70 6.84 -6.36
C LYS A 166 -3.20 8.04 -5.58
N GLU A 167 -3.02 9.16 -6.27
CA GLU A 167 -2.70 10.43 -5.63
C GLU A 167 -3.68 10.79 -4.50
N GLY A 168 -3.13 11.25 -3.38
CA GLY A 168 -3.88 11.68 -2.22
C GLY A 168 -4.44 10.54 -1.36
N PHE A 169 -4.12 9.27 -1.63
CA PHE A 169 -4.52 8.14 -0.77
C PHE A 169 -3.86 8.21 0.62
N ILE A 170 -2.55 8.47 0.66
CA ILE A 170 -1.83 8.84 1.90
C ILE A 170 -1.48 10.33 1.82
N ARG A 171 -1.74 11.05 2.91
CA ARG A 171 -1.44 12.48 3.07
C ARG A 171 -0.69 12.66 4.38
N ARG A 172 0.27 13.59 4.43
CA ARG A 172 0.83 14.05 5.71
C ARG A 172 -0.26 14.86 6.40
N ASP A 173 -0.59 14.55 7.66
CA ASP A 173 -1.67 15.17 8.45
C ASP A 173 -1.43 16.68 8.80
N GLY A 174 -0.71 17.42 7.96
CA GLY A 174 -0.48 18.87 8.07
C GLY A 174 -1.37 19.73 7.17
N GLY A 175 -2.00 19.15 6.15
CA GLY A 175 -2.92 19.85 5.24
C GLY A 175 -4.37 19.64 5.66
N LYS A 176 -5.12 20.75 5.81
CA LYS A 176 -6.55 20.82 6.12
C LYS A 176 -7.31 19.57 5.64
N THR A 177 -8.04 18.95 6.56
CA THR A 177 -8.91 17.80 6.36
C THR A 177 -9.86 18.00 5.16
N ALA A 178 -9.42 17.62 3.97
CA ALA A 178 -10.31 17.45 2.83
C ALA A 178 -11.12 16.18 3.08
N SER A 179 -12.37 16.41 3.48
CA SER A 179 -13.54 15.55 3.38
C SER A 179 -13.33 14.17 2.75
N SER A 180 -13.59 13.15 3.57
CA SER A 180 -13.86 11.77 3.16
C SER A 180 -14.71 11.67 1.88
N PRO A 181 -14.34 10.84 0.89
CA PRO A 181 -15.16 10.60 -0.28
C PRO A 181 -16.23 9.56 0.08
N ARG A 182 -17.39 9.99 0.60
CA ARG A 182 -18.66 9.21 0.59
C ARG A 182 -19.84 9.98 1.21
N LYS A 183 -20.62 10.68 0.37
CA LYS A 183 -22.09 10.54 0.18
C LYS A 183 -22.65 11.78 -0.54
N PRO A 184 -23.47 11.62 -1.60
CA PRO A 184 -24.21 12.75 -2.16
C PRO A 184 -25.34 13.11 -1.19
N ARG A 185 -25.18 14.19 -0.42
CA ARG A 185 -26.27 14.75 0.39
C ARG A 185 -27.05 15.73 -0.47
N THR A 186 -28.28 15.32 -0.74
CA THR A 186 -29.39 16.06 -1.32
C THR A 186 -29.54 17.47 -0.73
N ARG A 187 -29.33 18.45 -1.60
CA ARG A 187 -30.00 19.76 -1.78
C ARG A 187 -30.90 20.23 -0.62
N LYS A 188 -30.46 21.27 0.11
CA LYS A 188 -31.37 22.30 0.64
C LYS A 188 -30.67 23.67 0.67
N THR A 189 -31.17 24.51 -0.23
CA THR A 189 -31.01 25.96 -0.41
C THR A 189 -30.73 26.77 0.86
N THR A 190 -29.84 27.77 0.81
CA THR A 190 -30.06 29.17 1.28
C THR A 190 -28.91 30.10 0.83
N ARG A 191 -29.27 31.11 0.01
CA ARG A 191 -28.72 32.47 -0.20
C ARG A 191 -27.21 32.76 -0.07
N GLN A 192 -26.62 33.05 -1.23
CA GLN A 192 -26.14 34.40 -1.64
C GLN A 192 -25.21 35.14 -0.67
N THR A 193 -23.91 34.94 -0.85
CA THR A 193 -22.87 35.99 -0.77
C THR A 193 -21.83 35.69 -1.85
N SER A 194 -21.63 36.67 -2.71
CA SER A 194 -20.55 36.76 -3.69
C SER A 194 -19.23 36.96 -2.97
N ASP A 195 -18.30 36.05 -3.15
CA ASP A 195 -16.87 36.34 -3.14
C ASP A 195 -16.23 35.45 -4.20
N ASP A 196 -15.31 36.04 -4.96
CA ASP A 196 -14.42 35.41 -5.92
C ASP A 196 -13.58 34.35 -5.19
N ASP A 197 -14.06 33.12 -5.15
CA ASP A 197 -13.19 31.96 -4.95
C ASP A 197 -12.83 31.47 -6.35
N GLU A 198 -11.59 31.75 -6.71
CA GLU A 198 -10.90 31.20 -7.87
C GLU A 198 -11.22 29.70 -7.98
N ASP A 199 -11.68 29.32 -9.16
CA ASP A 199 -11.86 27.95 -9.61
C ASP A 199 -10.50 27.24 -9.49
N GLU A 200 -10.15 26.76 -8.28
CA GLU A 200 -9.21 25.66 -8.07
C GLU A 200 -9.81 24.51 -8.85
N GLY A 201 -9.48 24.46 -10.15
CA GLY A 201 -9.96 23.47 -11.07
C GLY A 201 -9.85 22.11 -10.40
N ASP A 202 -10.96 21.38 -10.36
CA ASP A 202 -11.13 20.06 -9.75
C ASP A 202 -10.22 19.07 -10.51
N GLU A 203 -8.91 19.21 -10.33
CA GLU A 203 -7.89 18.48 -11.06
C GLU A 203 -7.98 17.04 -10.61
N MET A 204 -8.35 16.18 -11.56
CA MET A 204 -8.62 14.79 -11.26
C MET A 204 -7.32 14.16 -10.71
N PRO A 205 -7.32 13.58 -9.49
CA PRO A 205 -6.09 13.12 -8.88
C PRO A 205 -5.40 12.08 -9.74
N ALA A 206 -4.08 12.18 -9.88
CA ALA A 206 -3.30 11.30 -10.75
C ALA A 206 -3.53 9.82 -10.40
N PRO A 207 -3.63 8.92 -11.40
CA PRO A 207 -3.83 7.49 -11.17
C PRO A 207 -2.75 6.83 -10.31
N VAL A 208 -1.52 7.38 -10.32
CA VAL A 208 -0.39 6.93 -9.50
C VAL A 208 0.26 8.15 -8.84
N SER A 209 0.38 8.13 -7.51
CA SER A 209 1.06 9.20 -6.77
C SER A 209 2.57 9.17 -7.02
N GLU A 210 3.23 10.31 -6.87
CA GLU A 210 4.68 10.46 -7.10
C GLU A 210 5.54 9.53 -6.22
N HIS A 211 5.03 9.13 -5.06
CA HIS A 211 5.70 8.23 -4.11
C HIS A 211 5.24 6.76 -4.24
N ALA A 212 4.22 6.47 -5.06
CA ALA A 212 3.66 5.12 -5.19
C ALA A 212 4.34 4.24 -6.25
N TRP A 213 5.26 4.77 -7.06
CA TRP A 213 5.91 4.02 -8.14
C TRP A 213 6.66 2.77 -7.66
N GLY A 214 7.30 2.84 -6.48
CA GLY A 214 7.96 1.68 -5.86
C GLY A 214 6.97 0.57 -5.50
N VAL A 215 5.82 0.96 -4.95
CA VAL A 215 4.73 0.03 -4.59
C VAL A 215 4.05 -0.54 -5.84
N LEU A 216 3.86 0.24 -6.89
CA LEU A 216 3.40 -0.27 -8.19
C LEU A 216 4.37 -1.32 -8.75
N GLY A 217 5.68 -1.03 -8.73
CA GLY A 217 6.71 -1.98 -9.15
C GLY A 217 6.69 -3.28 -8.34
N TRP A 218 6.42 -3.19 -7.04
CA TRP A 218 6.22 -4.35 -6.17
C TRP A 218 4.96 -5.15 -6.53
N LEU A 219 3.80 -4.49 -6.69
CA LEU A 219 2.53 -5.13 -7.07
C LEU A 219 2.68 -5.93 -8.37
N LEU A 220 3.26 -5.31 -9.40
CA LEU A 220 3.48 -5.97 -10.70
C LEU A 220 4.41 -7.18 -10.56
N THR A 221 5.46 -7.08 -9.74
CA THR A 221 6.37 -8.21 -9.48
C THR A 221 5.64 -9.37 -8.80
N VAL A 222 4.70 -9.09 -7.89
CA VAL A 222 3.87 -10.12 -7.26
C VAL A 222 2.96 -10.80 -8.30
N PHE A 223 2.31 -10.02 -9.18
CA PHE A 223 1.43 -10.56 -10.23
C PHE A 223 2.18 -11.36 -11.30
N GLU A 224 3.35 -10.91 -11.74
CA GLU A 224 4.20 -11.65 -12.69
C GLU A 224 4.66 -12.99 -12.12
N ARG A 225 4.97 -13.04 -10.82
CA ARG A 225 5.31 -14.29 -10.16
C ARG A 225 4.11 -15.22 -10.02
N ASP A 226 2.95 -14.68 -9.72
CA ASP A 226 1.69 -15.45 -9.67
C ASP A 226 1.39 -16.07 -11.04
N GLU A 227 1.51 -15.29 -12.11
CA GLU A 227 1.40 -15.77 -13.49
C GLU A 227 2.40 -16.90 -13.78
N ALA A 228 3.67 -16.72 -13.41
CA ALA A 228 4.71 -17.74 -13.63
C ALA A 228 4.45 -19.03 -12.84
N GLU A 229 3.92 -18.95 -11.61
CA GLU A 229 3.54 -20.11 -10.81
C GLU A 229 2.33 -20.85 -11.41
N VAL A 230 1.38 -20.12 -11.99
CA VAL A 230 0.23 -20.69 -12.72
C VAL A 230 0.67 -21.40 -14.01
N GLU A 231 1.57 -20.80 -14.78
CA GLU A 231 2.15 -21.39 -15.99
C GLU A 231 2.93 -22.69 -15.66
N GLN A 232 3.75 -22.68 -14.60
CA GLN A 232 4.47 -23.87 -14.11
C GLN A 232 3.53 -25.00 -13.67
N SER A 233 2.32 -24.65 -13.23
CA SER A 233 1.28 -25.61 -12.86
C SER A 233 0.52 -26.20 -14.07
N GLY A 234 0.94 -25.85 -15.30
CA GLY A 234 0.34 -26.33 -16.55
C GLY A 234 -1.00 -25.68 -16.90
N ARG A 235 -1.33 -24.54 -16.27
CA ARG A 235 -2.53 -23.76 -16.55
C ARG A 235 -2.21 -22.65 -17.55
N ILE A 236 -3.26 -22.03 -18.12
CA ILE A 236 -3.11 -20.86 -19.00
C ILE A 236 -2.38 -19.78 -18.22
N ARG A 237 -1.38 -19.18 -18.86
CA ARG A 237 -0.56 -18.10 -18.31
C ARG A 237 -1.41 -16.82 -18.13
N TYR A 238 -1.80 -16.55 -16.89
CA TYR A 238 -2.39 -15.30 -16.42
C TYR A 238 -2.22 -15.22 -14.89
N SER A 239 -2.38 -14.05 -14.29
CA SER A 239 -2.38 -13.88 -12.83
C SER A 239 -3.81 -13.87 -12.25
N PRO A 240 -4.26 -14.92 -11.54
CA PRO A 240 -5.49 -14.90 -10.76
C PRO A 240 -5.52 -13.75 -9.73
N LEU A 241 -4.38 -13.40 -9.16
CA LEU A 241 -4.29 -12.30 -8.20
C LEU A 241 -4.60 -10.95 -8.87
N LEU A 242 -4.10 -10.70 -10.07
CA LEU A 242 -4.44 -9.49 -10.83
C LEU A 242 -5.95 -9.43 -11.12
N LEU A 243 -6.57 -10.55 -11.51
CA LEU A 243 -8.01 -10.60 -11.78
C LEU A 243 -8.85 -10.31 -10.53
N SER A 244 -8.39 -10.71 -9.34
CA SER A 244 -9.06 -10.39 -8.07
C SER A 244 -9.11 -8.88 -7.76
N GLN A 245 -8.30 -8.08 -8.46
CA GLN A 245 -8.24 -6.62 -8.32
C GLN A 245 -9.22 -5.89 -9.24
N LEU A 246 -9.97 -6.63 -10.07
CA LEU A 246 -10.98 -6.08 -10.96
C LEU A 246 -12.38 -6.27 -10.35
N PRO A 247 -13.29 -5.30 -10.49
CA PRO A 247 -14.66 -5.46 -10.01
C PRO A 247 -15.34 -6.66 -10.69
N PRO A 248 -16.06 -7.52 -9.95
CA PRO A 248 -16.77 -8.63 -10.54
C PRO A 248 -17.85 -8.11 -11.51
N SER A 249 -18.09 -8.88 -12.58
CA SER A 249 -19.12 -8.54 -13.56
C SER A 249 -20.50 -8.45 -12.89
N ARG A 250 -21.17 -7.31 -13.01
CA ARG A 250 -22.50 -7.12 -12.42
C ARG A 250 -23.55 -7.84 -13.29
N PRO A 251 -24.43 -8.67 -12.71
CA PRO A 251 -25.37 -9.49 -13.47
C PRO A 251 -26.38 -8.67 -14.31
N ALA A 252 -26.58 -7.39 -13.99
CA ALA A 252 -27.55 -6.51 -14.67
C ALA A 252 -26.93 -5.52 -15.68
N SER A 253 -25.60 -5.40 -15.77
CA SER A 253 -24.94 -4.37 -16.58
C SER A 253 -23.66 -4.92 -17.20
N SER A 254 -23.79 -5.42 -18.44
CA SER A 254 -22.69 -5.84 -19.33
C SER A 254 -21.74 -6.93 -18.78
N PRO A 255 -21.41 -7.98 -19.56
CA PRO A 255 -20.48 -9.03 -19.15
C PRO A 255 -19.01 -8.56 -19.11
N ARG A 256 -18.74 -7.25 -19.11
CA ARG A 256 -17.40 -6.67 -19.19
C ARG A 256 -16.92 -6.31 -17.79
N TRP A 257 -15.74 -6.80 -17.46
CA TRP A 257 -14.99 -6.36 -16.28
C TRP A 257 -14.66 -4.87 -16.42
N ASP A 258 -14.82 -4.13 -15.33
CA ASP A 258 -14.43 -2.71 -15.30
C ASP A 258 -12.92 -2.62 -15.09
N VAL A 259 -12.21 -2.48 -16.21
CA VAL A 259 -10.73 -2.37 -16.24
C VAL A 259 -10.27 -0.91 -16.25
N LYS A 260 -11.15 0.06 -15.95
CA LYS A 260 -10.81 1.48 -16.05
C LYS A 260 -9.58 1.86 -15.23
N LEU A 261 -9.53 1.46 -13.96
CA LEU A 261 -8.44 1.82 -13.05
C LEU A 261 -7.05 1.34 -13.53
N PRO A 262 -6.83 0.04 -13.82
CA PRO A 262 -5.53 -0.40 -14.32
C PRO A 262 -5.19 0.21 -15.69
N VAL A 263 -6.18 0.45 -16.55
CA VAL A 263 -5.94 1.10 -17.86
C VAL A 263 -5.52 2.57 -17.68
N ASP A 264 -6.16 3.31 -16.76
CA ASP A 264 -5.75 4.67 -16.41
C ASP A 264 -4.30 4.69 -15.88
N VAL A 265 -3.92 3.70 -15.06
CA VAL A 265 -2.52 3.52 -14.58
C VAL A 265 -1.54 3.25 -15.73
N VAL A 266 -1.90 2.38 -16.69
CA VAL A 266 -1.07 2.11 -17.86
C VAL A 266 -0.81 3.37 -18.67
N PHE A 267 -1.87 4.09 -19.06
CA PHE A 267 -1.71 5.30 -19.88
C PHE A 267 -0.91 6.36 -19.14
N TYR A 268 -1.22 6.58 -17.87
CA TYR A 268 -0.48 7.52 -17.03
C TYR A 268 1.00 7.15 -16.94
N ALA A 269 1.34 5.87 -16.79
CA ALA A 269 2.71 5.38 -16.75
C ALA A 269 3.45 5.57 -18.09
N LEU A 270 2.77 5.35 -19.22
CA LEU A 270 3.34 5.51 -20.57
C LEU A 270 3.61 6.98 -20.94
N GLU A 271 2.87 7.91 -20.36
CA GLU A 271 3.04 9.36 -20.54
C GLU A 271 4.19 9.95 -19.71
N GLN A 272 4.75 9.19 -18.75
CA GLN A 272 5.86 9.66 -17.92
C GLN A 272 7.16 9.82 -18.71
N GLU A 273 7.95 10.84 -18.39
CA GLU A 273 9.27 11.05 -18.99
C GLU A 273 10.25 9.92 -18.63
N SER A 274 10.19 9.48 -17.36
CA SER A 274 11.06 8.43 -16.83
C SER A 274 10.82 7.08 -17.52
N GLU A 275 11.88 6.51 -18.09
CA GLU A 275 11.85 5.18 -18.71
C GLU A 275 11.45 4.10 -17.70
N SER A 276 11.88 4.21 -16.45
CA SER A 276 11.52 3.22 -15.42
C SER A 276 10.01 3.19 -15.17
N ARG A 277 9.34 4.35 -15.16
CA ARG A 277 7.88 4.43 -14.99
C ARG A 277 7.14 3.92 -16.21
N ARG A 278 7.57 4.29 -17.42
CA ARG A 278 7.03 3.75 -18.67
C ARG A 278 7.14 2.22 -18.73
N SER A 279 8.25 1.68 -18.24
CA SER A 279 8.44 0.21 -18.18
C SER A 279 7.39 -0.49 -17.31
N LEU A 280 6.89 0.16 -16.24
CA LEU A 280 5.81 -0.40 -15.41
C LEU A 280 4.48 -0.45 -16.16
N GLY A 281 4.17 0.56 -16.98
CA GLY A 281 3.01 0.55 -17.87
C GLY A 281 3.07 -0.59 -18.89
N VAL A 282 4.25 -0.81 -19.49
CA VAL A 282 4.46 -1.93 -20.42
C VAL A 282 4.30 -3.28 -19.72
N ARG A 283 4.89 -3.45 -18.53
CA ARG A 283 4.76 -4.68 -17.73
C ARG A 283 3.30 -5.01 -17.43
N LEU A 284 2.52 -4.00 -17.02
CA LEU A 284 1.09 -4.18 -16.74
C LEU A 284 0.27 -4.53 -17.99
N LEU A 285 0.64 -4.06 -19.18
CA LEU A 285 -0.01 -4.46 -20.44
C LEU A 285 0.28 -5.90 -20.85
N THR A 286 1.38 -6.49 -20.35
CA THR A 286 1.80 -7.85 -20.70
C THR A 286 1.33 -8.92 -19.72
N LEU A 287 0.70 -8.52 -18.61
CA LEU A 287 0.06 -9.38 -17.61
C LEU A 287 -1.41 -9.70 -17.97
#